data_AF-A0A1T1ANV7-F1
#
_entry.id   AF-A0A1T1ANV7-F1
#
_cell.length_a   1.000
_cell.length_b   1.000
_cell.length_c   1.000
_cell.angle_alpha   90.00
_cell.angle_beta   90.00
_cell.angle_gamma   90.00
#
_symmetry.space_group_name_H-M   'P 1'
#
loop_
_entity.id
_entity.type
_entity.pdbx_description
1 polymer ?
#
loop_
_entity_poly.entity_id
_entity_poly.type
_entity_poly.pdbx_seq_one_letter_code
_entity_poly.pdbx_strand_id
1 'polypeptide(L)'
;MEARIPFSGFYETKWSEGIDEEENRYAEELAAEYDVPMSEVAALLFRHTKYHDAYRQVARDYVPSFSALIDVPMTYKDMTSPREYNFETDRVFVEVAYKDMLRLARRVGRKALRKAAKDMFTSRSGFISFYDADIARWGPLRGWDHNQLYCLLTAAVDALDEEDWDWSIYEDFLSNGDFSNAFHGALDSEALMLNIGKLVGRRELREELEESDDDGGKRFPVAWSNTADYVNRYNAMNPDVPPTSVVFVRITP
;
A
#
# COMPACT_ATOMS: atom_id res chain seq x y z
N MET A 1 -11.54 10.59 23.40
CA MET A 1 -10.13 10.91 23.70
C MET A 1 -9.34 10.43 22.50
N GLU A 2 -8.32 11.17 22.10
CA GLU A 2 -7.41 10.73 21.03
C GLU A 2 -6.25 9.96 21.66
N ALA A 3 -5.96 8.78 21.14
CA ALA A 3 -4.81 7.96 21.57
C ALA A 3 -4.01 7.53 20.35
N ARG A 4 -2.69 7.38 20.53
CA ARG A 4 -1.84 6.64 19.59
C ARG A 4 -1.84 5.17 20.03
N ILE A 5 -1.98 4.24 19.10
CA ILE A 5 -1.92 2.79 19.38
C ILE A 5 -0.53 2.20 19.08
N PRO A 6 -0.11 1.12 19.77
CA PRO A 6 0.97 0.24 19.35
C PRO A 6 0.83 -0.17 17.88
N PHE A 7 1.85 0.17 17.10
CA PHE A 7 1.99 -0.19 15.70
C PHE A 7 3.48 -0.08 15.35
N SER A 8 4.05 -1.09 14.69
CA SER A 8 5.47 -1.10 14.32
C SER A 8 5.80 -0.12 13.19
N GLY A 9 4.79 0.40 12.51
CA GLY A 9 4.93 1.26 11.33
C GLY A 9 5.17 0.46 10.05
N PHE A 10 5.27 1.14 8.91
CA PHE A 10 5.45 0.49 7.60
C PHE A 10 6.92 0.34 7.21
N TYR A 11 7.78 1.33 7.52
CA TYR A 11 9.16 1.33 7.05
C TYR A 11 9.96 0.12 7.54
N GLU A 12 10.46 -0.69 6.59
CA GLU A 12 11.24 -1.91 6.84
C GLU A 12 10.55 -2.89 7.82
N THR A 13 9.21 -2.98 7.73
CA THR A 13 8.44 -3.95 8.51
C THR A 13 7.59 -4.87 7.64
N LYS A 14 7.10 -5.96 8.26
CA LYS A 14 6.15 -6.89 7.67
C LYS A 14 4.89 -6.22 7.09
N TRP A 15 4.48 -5.06 7.62
CA TRP A 15 3.32 -4.35 7.12
C TRP A 15 3.53 -3.74 5.73
N SER A 16 4.75 -3.32 5.40
CA SER A 16 5.11 -2.94 4.02
C SER A 16 5.30 -4.16 3.13
N GLU A 17 5.94 -5.21 3.67
CA GLU A 17 6.17 -6.47 2.96
C GLU A 17 4.86 -7.11 2.49
N GLY A 18 3.79 -7.06 3.30
CA GLY A 18 2.47 -7.56 2.88
C GLY A 18 1.89 -6.83 1.66
N ILE A 19 2.19 -5.54 1.46
CA ILE A 19 1.80 -4.82 0.23
C ILE A 19 2.74 -5.17 -0.93
N ASP A 20 4.04 -5.25 -0.68
CA ASP A 20 5.04 -5.61 -1.68
C ASP A 20 4.81 -7.03 -2.24
N GLU A 21 4.39 -7.98 -1.40
CA GLU A 21 4.03 -9.34 -1.80
C GLU A 21 2.81 -9.37 -2.73
N GLU A 22 1.78 -8.59 -2.44
CA GLU A 22 0.59 -8.48 -3.29
C GLU A 22 0.92 -7.80 -4.64
N GLU A 23 1.77 -6.76 -4.63
CA GLU A 23 2.26 -6.13 -5.85
C GLU A 23 3.05 -7.13 -6.71
N ASN A 24 3.99 -7.85 -6.11
CA ASN A 24 4.83 -8.82 -6.83
C ASN A 24 3.98 -9.93 -7.45
N ARG A 25 3.02 -10.48 -6.70
CA ARG A 25 2.11 -11.51 -7.21
C ARG A 25 1.30 -10.99 -8.41
N TYR A 26 0.75 -9.78 -8.29
CA TYR A 26 -0.03 -9.18 -9.38
C TYR A 26 0.85 -8.85 -10.60
N ALA A 27 2.10 -8.42 -10.38
CA ALA A 27 3.06 -8.19 -11.44
C ALA A 27 3.38 -9.47 -12.22
N GLU A 28 3.60 -10.59 -11.52
CA GLU A 28 3.84 -11.90 -12.11
C GLU A 28 2.65 -12.37 -12.96
N GLU A 29 1.43 -12.22 -12.43
CA GLU A 29 0.18 -12.58 -13.13
C GLU A 29 0.03 -11.81 -14.44
N LEU A 30 0.15 -10.47 -14.40
CA LEU A 30 0.05 -9.62 -15.58
C LEU A 30 1.18 -9.86 -16.58
N ALA A 31 2.41 -10.07 -16.10
CA ALA A 31 3.54 -10.38 -16.97
C ALA A 31 3.30 -11.66 -17.77
N ALA A 32 2.79 -12.71 -17.11
CA ALA A 32 2.43 -13.96 -17.76
C ALA A 32 1.21 -13.81 -18.69
N GLU A 33 0.18 -13.07 -18.30
CA GLU A 33 -1.05 -12.90 -19.09
C GLU A 33 -0.79 -12.15 -20.41
N TYR A 34 0.03 -11.09 -20.37
CA TYR A 34 0.29 -10.22 -21.52
C TYR A 34 1.63 -10.50 -22.22
N ASP A 35 2.36 -11.52 -21.75
CA ASP A 35 3.69 -11.92 -22.25
C ASP A 35 4.73 -10.78 -22.20
N VAL A 36 4.60 -9.87 -21.24
CA VAL A 36 5.48 -8.69 -21.10
C VAL A 36 6.51 -8.91 -19.99
N PRO A 37 7.71 -8.29 -20.06
CA PRO A 37 8.70 -8.45 -19.00
C PRO A 37 8.17 -7.97 -17.65
N MET A 38 8.32 -8.79 -16.60
CA MET A 38 7.89 -8.46 -15.23
C MET A 38 8.44 -7.12 -14.74
N SER A 39 9.69 -6.79 -15.08
CA SER A 39 10.30 -5.51 -14.72
C SER A 39 9.56 -4.29 -15.30
N GLU A 40 8.93 -4.42 -16.46
CA GLU A 40 8.12 -3.35 -17.04
C GLU A 40 6.77 -3.22 -16.35
N VAL A 41 6.14 -4.35 -16.01
CA VAL A 41 4.90 -4.37 -15.23
C VAL A 41 5.10 -3.76 -13.85
N ALA A 42 6.15 -4.18 -13.12
CA ALA A 42 6.50 -3.63 -11.82
C ALA A 42 6.74 -2.10 -11.90
N ALA A 43 7.43 -1.63 -12.94
CA ALA A 43 7.63 -0.20 -13.14
C ALA A 43 6.32 0.57 -13.43
N LEU A 44 5.33 -0.07 -14.05
CA LEU A 44 4.00 0.50 -14.25
C LEU A 44 3.18 0.49 -12.96
N LEU A 45 3.18 -0.61 -12.21
CA LEU A 45 2.50 -0.72 -10.91
C LEU A 45 3.00 0.38 -9.96
N PHE A 46 4.31 0.53 -9.82
CA PHE A 46 4.90 1.58 -9.00
C PHE A 46 4.41 3.00 -9.35
N ARG A 47 4.12 3.26 -10.64
CA ARG A 47 3.63 4.57 -11.11
C ARG A 47 2.13 4.77 -10.91
N HIS A 48 1.36 3.68 -10.89
CA HIS A 48 -0.09 3.70 -10.87
C HIS A 48 -0.69 3.35 -9.51
N THR A 49 0.13 2.90 -8.56
CA THR A 49 -0.26 2.61 -7.18
C THR A 49 -0.01 3.82 -6.28
N LYS A 50 -1.03 4.24 -5.55
CA LYS A 50 -0.91 5.29 -4.53
C LYS A 50 -0.59 4.66 -3.17
N TYR A 51 0.66 4.23 -2.95
CA TYR A 51 1.06 3.51 -1.74
C TYR A 51 0.66 4.19 -0.43
N HIS A 52 0.68 5.52 -0.37
CA HIS A 52 0.22 6.24 0.82
C HIS A 52 -1.26 5.96 1.15
N ASP A 53 -2.11 5.81 0.14
CA ASP A 53 -3.51 5.45 0.34
C ASP A 53 -3.66 3.97 0.73
N ALA A 54 -2.83 3.07 0.18
CA ALA A 54 -2.77 1.66 0.60
C ALA A 54 -2.38 1.53 2.08
N TYR A 55 -1.30 2.20 2.50
CA TYR A 55 -0.86 2.20 3.91
C TYR A 55 -1.89 2.82 4.84
N ARG A 56 -2.59 3.89 4.41
CA ARG A 56 -3.69 4.46 5.19
C ARG A 56 -4.83 3.45 5.36
N GLN A 57 -5.15 2.67 4.33
CA GLN A 57 -6.16 1.62 4.39
C GLN A 57 -5.73 0.51 5.37
N VAL A 58 -4.50 0.00 5.28
CA VAL A 58 -3.95 -0.97 6.24
C VAL A 58 -4.02 -0.44 7.68
N ALA A 59 -3.61 0.80 7.93
CA ALA A 59 -3.67 1.42 9.25
C ALA A 59 -5.11 1.56 9.77
N ARG A 60 -6.09 1.81 8.88
CA ARG A 60 -7.51 1.85 9.24
C ARG A 60 -8.02 0.46 9.62
N ASP A 61 -7.70 -0.55 8.83
CA ASP A 61 -8.17 -1.92 9.04
C ASP A 61 -7.50 -2.56 10.26
N TYR A 62 -6.33 -2.07 10.65
CA TYR A 62 -5.57 -2.56 11.81
C TYR A 62 -6.28 -2.22 13.13
N VAL A 63 -7.00 -1.09 13.17
CA VAL A 63 -7.68 -0.62 14.39
C VAL A 63 -8.70 -1.62 14.92
N PRO A 64 -9.62 -2.19 14.12
CA PRO A 64 -10.49 -3.28 14.56
C PRO A 64 -9.78 -4.46 15.23
N SER A 65 -8.70 -4.97 14.62
CA SER A 65 -7.97 -6.13 15.14
C SER A 65 -7.25 -5.80 16.45
N PHE A 66 -6.59 -4.64 16.52
CA PHE A 66 -6.00 -4.17 17.77
C PHE A 66 -7.05 -3.92 18.86
N SER A 67 -8.18 -3.33 18.49
CA SER A 67 -9.32 -3.06 19.38
C SER A 67 -9.89 -4.36 19.98
N ALA A 68 -9.98 -5.42 19.19
CA ALA A 68 -10.39 -6.75 19.62
C ALA A 68 -9.35 -7.39 20.56
N LEU A 69 -8.06 -7.34 20.21
CA LEU A 69 -6.96 -7.90 21.01
C LEU A 69 -7.01 -7.43 22.47
N ILE A 70 -7.19 -6.12 22.68
CA ILE A 70 -7.23 -5.56 24.03
C ILE A 70 -8.66 -5.36 24.57
N ASP A 71 -9.71 -5.80 23.87
CA ASP A 71 -11.11 -5.62 24.28
C ASP A 71 -11.44 -4.17 24.69
N VAL A 72 -11.06 -3.21 23.84
CA VAL A 72 -11.35 -1.78 24.02
C VAL A 72 -11.85 -1.22 22.71
N PRO A 73 -13.14 -0.82 22.61
CA PRO A 73 -13.70 -0.25 21.39
C PRO A 73 -12.97 1.03 20.97
N MET A 74 -12.53 1.07 19.71
CA MET A 74 -11.79 2.18 19.11
C MET A 74 -12.30 2.47 17.71
N THR A 75 -12.17 3.73 17.30
CA THR A 75 -12.46 4.15 15.93
C THR A 75 -11.20 4.76 15.33
N TYR A 76 -10.82 4.33 14.13
CA TYR A 76 -9.71 4.94 13.39
C TYR A 76 -9.96 6.45 13.22
N LYS A 77 -8.94 7.26 13.53
CA LYS A 77 -8.97 8.71 13.34
C LYS A 77 -8.08 9.15 12.20
N ASP A 78 -6.79 8.85 12.31
CA ASP A 78 -5.78 9.30 11.35
C ASP A 78 -4.50 8.47 11.44
N MET A 79 -3.62 8.64 10.46
CA MET A 79 -2.28 8.09 10.42
C MET A 79 -1.29 9.19 10.02
N THR A 80 -0.19 9.30 10.77
CA THR A 80 0.90 10.21 10.41
C THR A 80 2.15 9.43 10.06
N SER A 81 2.74 9.76 8.92
CA SER A 81 4.05 9.26 8.49
C SER A 81 5.11 10.35 8.70
N PRO A 82 6.30 10.02 9.25
CA PRO A 82 7.38 10.98 9.35
C PRO A 82 7.91 11.34 7.96
N ARG A 83 8.48 12.55 7.84
CA ARG A 83 9.16 12.97 6.59
C ARG A 83 10.44 12.15 6.34
N GLU A 84 11.13 11.78 7.42
CA GLU A 84 12.37 11.00 7.40
C GLU A 84 12.29 9.91 8.47
N TYR A 85 12.53 8.65 8.09
CA TYR A 85 12.39 7.46 8.92
C TYR A 85 13.66 7.15 9.75
N ASN A 86 14.28 8.18 10.35
CA ASN A 86 15.53 8.00 11.11
C ASN A 86 15.30 7.69 12.60
N PHE A 87 14.21 8.22 13.18
CA PHE A 87 13.93 8.13 14.63
C PHE A 87 12.44 7.91 14.93
N GLU A 88 11.62 7.86 13.90
CA GLU A 88 10.17 7.77 14.00
C GLU A 88 9.68 6.89 12.85
N THR A 89 8.55 6.23 13.11
CA THR A 89 7.83 5.42 12.13
C THR A 89 6.37 5.86 12.14
N ASP A 90 5.56 5.28 11.26
CA ASP A 90 4.16 5.62 11.13
C ASP A 90 3.41 5.46 12.46
N ARG A 91 2.51 6.42 12.74
CA ARG A 91 1.70 6.43 13.95
C ARG A 91 0.23 6.37 13.59
N VAL A 92 -0.48 5.44 14.20
CA VAL A 92 -1.93 5.30 14.05
C VAL A 92 -2.63 5.93 15.24
N PHE A 93 -3.57 6.83 14.96
CA PHE A 93 -4.38 7.53 15.95
C PHE A 93 -5.82 7.03 15.92
N VAL A 94 -6.39 6.90 17.11
CA VAL A 94 -7.75 6.42 17.31
C VAL A 94 -8.52 7.33 18.24
N GLU A 95 -9.85 7.31 18.09
CA GLU A 95 -10.77 7.82 19.09
C GLU A 95 -11.20 6.70 20.03
N VAL A 96 -11.08 6.94 21.33
CA VAL A 96 -11.47 6.01 22.39
C VAL A 96 -12.25 6.74 23.49
N ALA A 97 -13.26 6.08 24.05
CA ALA A 97 -14.05 6.66 25.14
C ALA A 97 -13.27 6.65 26.47
N TYR A 98 -13.37 7.74 27.24
CA TYR A 98 -12.70 7.87 28.54
C TYR A 98 -13.04 6.74 29.51
N LYS A 99 -14.30 6.29 29.51
CA LYS A 99 -14.77 5.20 30.38
C LYS A 99 -14.01 3.89 30.11
N ASP A 100 -13.67 3.63 28.86
CA ASP A 100 -13.03 2.38 28.44
C ASP A 100 -11.53 2.43 28.73
N MET A 101 -10.88 3.58 28.51
CA MET A 101 -9.50 3.80 28.97
C MET A 101 -9.37 3.73 30.50
N LEU A 102 -10.38 4.21 31.25
CA LEU A 102 -10.38 4.11 32.70
C LEU A 102 -10.52 2.66 33.18
N ARG A 103 -11.36 1.85 32.51
CA ARG A 103 -11.47 0.41 32.77
C ARG A 103 -10.16 -0.31 32.45
N LEU A 104 -9.56 0.01 31.30
CA LEU A 104 -8.26 -0.51 30.90
C LEU A 104 -7.18 -0.20 31.94
N ALA A 105 -7.06 1.07 32.37
CA ALA A 105 -6.09 1.49 33.38
C ALA A 105 -6.23 0.73 34.71
N ARG A 106 -7.47 0.40 35.11
CA ARG A 106 -7.73 -0.43 36.30
C ARG A 106 -7.32 -1.88 36.08
N ARG A 107 -7.58 -2.44 34.90
CA ARG A 107 -7.23 -3.82 34.52
C ARG A 107 -5.71 -4.02 34.46
N VAL A 108 -5.00 -3.11 33.78
CA VAL A 108 -3.53 -3.10 33.68
C VAL A 108 -2.87 -2.94 35.05
N GLY A 109 -3.46 -2.07 35.89
CA GLY A 109 -2.98 -1.82 37.24
C GLY A 109 -1.72 -0.96 37.30
N ARG A 110 -1.48 -0.38 38.48
CA ARG A 110 -0.43 0.66 38.67
C ARG A 110 1.00 0.14 38.54
N LYS A 111 1.23 -1.17 38.67
CA LYS A 111 2.57 -1.77 38.61
C LYS A 111 3.04 -1.89 37.16
N ALA A 112 2.24 -2.51 36.30
CA ALA A 112 2.54 -2.65 34.87
C ALA A 112 2.67 -1.28 34.20
N LEU A 113 1.73 -0.36 34.48
CA LEU A 113 1.79 0.98 33.93
C LEU A 113 3.02 1.78 34.37
N ARG A 114 3.47 1.62 35.63
CA ARG A 114 4.73 2.24 36.09
C ARG A 114 5.96 1.65 35.40
N LYS A 115 5.96 0.34 35.13
CA LYS A 115 7.03 -0.30 34.37
C LYS A 115 7.08 0.28 32.96
N ALA A 116 5.97 0.27 32.22
CA ALA A 116 5.89 0.80 30.86
C ALA A 116 6.31 2.28 30.79
N ALA A 117 5.83 3.11 31.73
CA ALA A 117 6.22 4.53 31.78
C ALA A 117 7.72 4.72 32.03
N LYS A 118 8.31 3.89 32.91
CA LYS A 118 9.75 3.91 33.15
C LYS A 118 10.52 3.49 31.91
N ASP A 119 10.10 2.43 31.23
CA ASP A 119 10.79 1.91 30.05
C ASP A 119 10.73 2.91 28.87
N MET A 120 9.60 3.60 28.70
CA MET A 120 9.39 4.54 27.60
C MET A 120 9.93 5.95 27.84
N PHE A 121 9.86 6.46 29.08
CA PHE A 121 10.10 7.88 29.38
C PHE A 121 11.32 8.14 30.26
N THR A 122 12.15 7.13 30.54
CA THR A 122 13.44 7.35 31.21
C THR A 122 14.45 7.90 30.20
N SER A 123 14.89 9.14 30.41
CA SER A 123 16.00 9.72 29.63
C SER A 123 17.27 8.90 29.77
N ARG A 124 17.95 8.66 28.66
CA ARG A 124 19.21 7.90 28.54
C ARG A 124 20.13 8.56 27.51
N SER A 125 21.38 8.12 27.42
CA SER A 125 22.29 8.66 26.40
C SER A 125 21.66 8.51 25.00
N GLY A 126 21.53 9.61 24.26
CA GLY A 126 20.89 9.65 22.94
C GLY A 126 19.36 9.76 22.95
N PHE A 127 18.70 9.83 24.12
CA PHE A 127 17.25 9.98 24.23
C PHE A 127 16.88 10.83 25.46
N ILE A 128 16.30 12.00 25.23
CA ILE A 128 15.79 12.88 26.30
C ILE A 128 14.26 12.85 26.23
N SER A 129 13.63 12.29 27.27
CA SER A 129 12.19 12.31 27.41
C SER A 129 11.72 13.66 27.94
N PHE A 130 10.64 14.18 27.36
CA PHE A 130 9.91 15.35 27.86
C PHE A 130 8.80 14.97 28.85
N TYR A 131 8.62 13.68 29.13
CA TYR A 131 7.64 13.15 30.09
C TYR A 131 8.33 12.65 31.35
N ASP A 132 7.71 12.84 32.51
CA ASP A 132 8.14 12.19 33.76
C ASP A 132 7.99 10.66 33.63
N ALA A 133 8.99 9.90 34.07
CA ALA A 133 8.89 8.44 34.14
C ALA A 133 7.94 7.92 35.25
N ASP A 134 7.53 8.80 36.18
CA ASP A 134 6.58 8.48 37.24
C ASP A 134 5.17 8.94 36.86
N ILE A 135 4.30 7.97 36.57
CA ILE A 135 2.89 8.20 36.22
C ILE A 135 2.11 8.97 37.28
N ALA A 136 2.54 8.96 38.55
CA ALA A 136 1.88 9.71 39.61
C ALA A 136 1.96 11.23 39.39
N ARG A 137 2.93 11.69 38.59
CA ARG A 137 3.12 13.11 38.24
C ARG A 137 2.29 13.57 37.05
N TRP A 138 1.76 12.64 36.26
CA TRP A 138 0.96 12.97 35.06
C TRP A 138 -0.43 13.51 35.37
N GLY A 139 -0.89 13.41 36.61
CA GLY A 139 -2.22 13.84 37.02
C GLY A 139 -3.33 12.88 36.55
N PRO A 140 -4.59 13.34 36.51
CA PRO A 140 -5.74 12.48 36.23
C PRO A 140 -5.79 12.05 34.77
N LEU A 141 -6.22 10.80 34.52
CA LEU A 141 -6.33 10.18 33.19
C LEU A 141 -7.05 11.05 32.14
N ARG A 142 -8.05 11.84 32.56
CA ARG A 142 -8.82 12.71 31.66
C ARG A 142 -7.94 13.77 30.95
N GLY A 143 -6.83 14.15 31.57
CA GLY A 143 -5.89 15.13 31.02
C GLY A 143 -4.72 14.51 30.25
N TRP A 144 -4.70 13.18 30.07
CA TRP A 144 -3.59 12.52 29.38
C TRP A 144 -3.65 12.76 27.86
N ASP A 145 -2.49 12.95 27.27
CA ASP A 145 -2.33 13.08 25.81
C ASP A 145 -2.17 11.72 25.12
N HIS A 146 -2.01 11.73 23.79
CA HIS A 146 -1.91 10.52 22.99
C HIS A 146 -0.67 9.65 23.33
N ASN A 147 0.43 10.23 23.82
CA ASN A 147 1.64 9.49 24.18
C ASN A 147 1.52 8.84 25.57
N GLN A 148 0.89 9.54 26.51
CA GLN A 148 0.57 8.97 27.82
C GLN A 148 -0.47 7.84 27.70
N LEU A 149 -1.45 7.99 26.80
CA LEU A 149 -2.39 6.92 26.47
C LEU A 149 -1.74 5.76 25.70
N TYR A 150 -0.80 6.04 24.79
CA TYR A 150 0.02 5.03 24.13
C TYR A 150 0.81 4.17 25.14
N CYS A 151 1.36 4.79 26.19
CA CYS A 151 2.01 4.06 27.28
C CYS A 151 1.04 3.11 28.01
N LEU A 152 -0.20 3.54 28.25
CA LEU A 152 -1.22 2.66 28.84
C LEU A 152 -1.59 1.50 27.93
N LEU A 153 -1.71 1.73 26.63
CA LEU A 153 -2.02 0.69 25.65
C LEU A 153 -0.86 -0.31 25.51
N THR A 154 0.38 0.18 25.50
CA THR A 154 1.58 -0.68 25.52
C THR A 154 1.61 -1.54 26.77
N ALA A 155 1.35 -0.95 27.94
CA ALA A 155 1.27 -1.69 29.20
C ALA A 155 0.13 -2.71 29.23
N ALA A 156 -0.95 -2.50 28.46
CA ALA A 156 -2.05 -3.43 28.35
C ALA A 156 -1.68 -4.66 27.51
N VAL A 157 -1.00 -4.44 26.39
CA VAL A 157 -0.47 -5.50 25.53
C VAL A 157 0.58 -6.32 26.27
N ASP A 158 1.54 -5.67 26.93
CA ASP A 158 2.55 -6.34 27.77
C ASP A 158 1.92 -7.22 28.87
N ALA A 159 0.71 -6.87 29.33
CA ALA A 159 0.00 -7.62 30.37
C ALA A 159 -0.78 -8.83 29.82
N LEU A 160 -0.94 -8.96 28.51
CA LEU A 160 -1.53 -10.15 27.88
C LEU A 160 -0.54 -11.33 27.86
N ASP A 161 0.76 -11.07 28.00
CA ASP A 161 1.83 -12.08 27.91
C ASP A 161 1.83 -12.84 26.57
N GLU A 162 1.32 -12.19 25.53
CA GLU A 162 1.36 -12.67 24.14
C GLU A 162 2.61 -12.10 23.46
N GLU A 163 3.64 -12.93 23.31
CA GLU A 163 4.96 -12.52 22.81
C GLU A 163 4.90 -11.93 21.38
N ASP A 164 3.97 -12.41 20.55
CA ASP A 164 3.88 -12.09 19.12
C ASP A 164 2.49 -11.57 18.69
N TRP A 165 1.81 -10.82 19.56
CA TRP A 165 0.47 -10.27 19.26
C TRP A 165 0.38 -9.50 17.92
N ASP A 166 1.43 -8.77 17.55
CA ASP A 166 1.49 -8.00 16.30
C ASP A 166 1.67 -8.90 15.08
N TRP A 167 2.29 -10.07 15.26
CA TRP A 167 2.36 -11.11 14.24
C TRP A 167 1.00 -11.77 14.04
N SER A 168 0.26 -12.05 15.12
CA SER A 168 -1.09 -12.62 15.01
C SER A 168 -2.04 -11.73 14.22
N ILE A 169 -2.01 -10.40 14.45
CA ILE A 169 -2.80 -9.47 13.64
C ILE A 169 -2.33 -9.47 12.17
N TYR A 170 -1.03 -9.54 11.94
CA TYR A 170 -0.48 -9.60 10.59
C TYR A 170 -0.90 -10.88 9.82
N GLU A 171 -0.90 -12.05 10.47
CA GLU A 171 -1.38 -13.30 9.86
C GLU A 171 -2.86 -13.25 9.50
N ASP A 172 -3.68 -12.60 10.34
CA ASP A 172 -5.10 -12.36 10.03
C ASP A 172 -5.24 -11.50 8.77
N PHE A 173 -4.40 -10.47 8.61
CA PHE A 173 -4.41 -9.60 7.43
C PHE A 173 -4.08 -10.35 6.14
N LEU A 174 -3.07 -11.23 6.18
CA LEU A 174 -2.73 -12.10 5.05
C LEU A 174 -3.89 -13.02 4.69
N SER A 175 -4.55 -13.60 5.69
CA SER A 175 -5.60 -14.60 5.48
C SER A 175 -6.93 -14.01 5.02
N ASN A 176 -7.23 -12.76 5.40
CA ASN A 176 -8.48 -12.09 5.08
C ASN A 176 -8.42 -11.22 3.82
N GLY A 177 -7.24 -11.13 3.19
CA GLY A 177 -7.04 -10.34 1.98
C GLY A 177 -6.99 -8.83 2.24
N ASP A 178 -6.71 -8.39 3.47
CA ASP A 178 -6.66 -6.97 3.84
C ASP A 178 -5.57 -6.24 3.05
N PHE A 179 -4.40 -6.85 2.86
CA PHE A 179 -3.34 -6.30 2.01
C PHE A 179 -3.77 -6.18 0.54
N SER A 180 -4.41 -7.23 0.01
CA SER A 180 -4.90 -7.24 -1.37
C SER A 180 -5.94 -6.13 -1.60
N ASN A 181 -6.89 -5.99 -0.68
CA ASN A 181 -7.91 -4.94 -0.71
C ASN A 181 -7.28 -3.54 -0.65
N ALA A 182 -6.27 -3.34 0.21
CA ALA A 182 -5.56 -2.08 0.33
C ALA A 182 -4.75 -1.74 -0.93
N PHE A 183 -4.02 -2.71 -1.49
CA PHE A 183 -3.25 -2.55 -2.71
C PHE A 183 -4.14 -2.22 -3.91
N HIS A 184 -5.14 -3.07 -4.19
CA HIS A 184 -6.04 -2.86 -5.34
C HIS A 184 -6.92 -1.62 -5.17
N GLY A 185 -7.31 -1.26 -3.94
CA GLY A 185 -8.04 -0.02 -3.67
C GLY A 185 -7.23 1.25 -3.94
N ALA A 186 -5.89 1.15 -3.88
CA ALA A 186 -4.97 2.25 -4.16
C ALA A 186 -4.43 2.27 -5.61
N LEU A 187 -4.71 1.23 -6.39
CA LEU A 187 -4.25 1.06 -7.76
C LEU A 187 -5.20 1.74 -8.76
N ASP A 188 -4.64 2.55 -9.67
CA ASP A 188 -5.37 3.01 -10.85
C ASP A 188 -5.32 1.93 -11.95
N SER A 189 -6.18 0.93 -11.83
CA SER A 189 -6.20 -0.22 -12.73
C SER A 189 -6.50 0.17 -14.17
N GLU A 190 -7.34 1.19 -14.41
CA GLU A 190 -7.66 1.64 -15.77
C GLU A 190 -6.42 2.23 -16.45
N ALA A 191 -5.71 3.13 -15.77
CA ALA A 191 -4.48 3.71 -16.29
C ALA A 191 -3.37 2.66 -16.47
N LEU A 192 -3.27 1.69 -15.55
CA LEU A 192 -2.36 0.56 -15.66
C LEU A 192 -2.63 -0.25 -16.94
N MET A 193 -3.87 -0.71 -17.13
CA MET A 193 -4.24 -1.55 -18.27
C MET A 193 -4.05 -0.83 -19.61
N LEU A 194 -4.33 0.47 -19.66
CA LEU A 194 -4.04 1.28 -20.85
C LEU A 194 -2.54 1.28 -21.19
N ASN A 195 -1.67 1.36 -20.19
CA ASN A 195 -0.22 1.37 -20.41
C ASN A 195 0.35 -0.02 -20.73
N ILE A 196 -0.24 -1.08 -20.18
CA ILE A 196 0.08 -2.46 -20.58
C ILE A 196 -0.31 -2.68 -22.05
N GLY A 197 -1.51 -2.26 -22.47
CA GLY A 197 -1.93 -2.36 -23.87
C GLY A 197 -0.99 -1.60 -24.83
N LYS A 198 -0.53 -0.40 -24.44
CA LYS A 198 0.50 0.32 -25.20
C LYS A 198 1.84 -0.41 -25.26
N LEU A 199 2.19 -1.14 -24.20
CA LEU A 199 3.42 -1.92 -24.17
C LEU A 199 3.34 -3.12 -25.13
N VAL A 200 2.26 -3.89 -25.04
CA VAL A 200 1.98 -5.02 -25.93
C VAL A 200 1.98 -4.56 -27.39
N GLY A 201 1.22 -3.52 -27.74
CA GLY A 201 1.15 -3.02 -29.11
C GLY A 201 2.49 -2.51 -29.66
N ARG A 202 3.39 -1.98 -28.82
CA ARG A 202 4.76 -1.63 -29.25
C ARG A 202 5.63 -2.85 -29.52
N ARG A 203 5.41 -3.94 -28.79
CA ARG A 203 6.13 -5.21 -28.97
C ARG A 203 5.70 -5.86 -30.27
N GLU A 204 4.40 -6.04 -30.48
CA GLU A 204 3.82 -6.60 -31.71
C GLU A 204 4.28 -5.84 -32.96
N LEU A 205 4.22 -4.49 -32.92
CA LEU A 205 4.69 -3.67 -34.04
C LEU A 205 6.20 -3.86 -34.32
N ARG A 206 7.01 -4.09 -33.29
CA ARG A 206 8.45 -4.33 -33.45
C ARG A 206 8.70 -5.68 -34.10
N GLU A 207 8.01 -6.72 -33.64
CA GLU A 207 8.09 -8.08 -34.20
C GLU A 207 7.69 -8.09 -35.68
N GLU A 208 6.59 -7.42 -36.05
CA GLU A 208 6.17 -7.26 -37.45
C GLU A 208 7.23 -6.56 -38.32
N LEU A 209 7.88 -5.51 -37.79
CA LEU A 209 8.92 -4.79 -38.51
C LEU A 209 10.20 -5.63 -38.68
N GLU A 210 10.61 -6.37 -37.64
CA GLU A 210 11.78 -7.25 -37.68
C GLU A 210 11.58 -8.43 -38.65
N GLU A 211 10.39 -9.03 -38.68
CA GLU A 211 10.04 -10.08 -39.66
C GLU A 211 10.02 -9.55 -41.11
N SER A 212 9.64 -8.28 -41.31
CA SER A 212 9.59 -7.67 -42.64
C SER A 212 10.97 -7.38 -43.26
N ASP A 213 12.02 -7.29 -42.44
CA ASP A 213 13.39 -7.04 -42.90
C ASP A 213 14.12 -8.33 -43.32
N ASP A 214 13.65 -9.51 -42.90
CA ASP A 214 14.26 -10.82 -43.23
C ASP A 214 13.61 -11.51 -44.46
N ASP A 215 12.37 -11.14 -44.82
CA ASP A 215 11.74 -11.58 -46.07
C ASP A 215 12.11 -10.61 -47.21
N GLY A 216 13.19 -10.94 -47.92
CA GLY A 216 13.83 -10.14 -48.99
C GLY A 216 12.95 -9.80 -50.22
N GLY A 217 11.80 -9.14 -50.05
CA GLY A 217 10.94 -8.79 -51.17
C GLY A 217 9.63 -8.05 -50.93
N LYS A 218 9.17 -7.81 -49.69
CA LYS A 218 7.90 -7.07 -49.49
C LYS A 218 8.04 -5.92 -48.50
N ARG A 219 8.66 -4.84 -48.98
CA ARG A 219 8.67 -3.54 -48.30
C ARG A 219 7.25 -2.97 -48.24
N PHE A 220 6.65 -2.93 -47.05
CA PHE A 220 5.60 -1.96 -46.79
C PHE A 220 6.22 -0.56 -46.71
N PRO A 221 5.68 0.47 -47.39
CA PRO A 221 6.31 1.79 -47.39
C PRO A 221 6.30 2.41 -45.99
N VAL A 222 7.48 2.78 -45.49
CA VAL A 222 7.70 3.27 -44.11
C VAL A 222 7.15 4.69 -43.85
N ALA A 223 6.55 5.34 -44.86
CA ALA A 223 5.93 6.65 -44.70
C ALA A 223 4.62 6.71 -45.48
N TRP A 224 3.50 6.69 -44.77
CA TRP A 224 2.20 7.02 -45.34
C TRP A 224 1.88 8.46 -44.96
N SER A 225 1.70 9.30 -45.97
CA SER A 225 1.45 10.72 -45.77
C SER A 225 0.08 10.99 -45.11
N ASN A 226 -0.88 10.06 -45.29
CA ASN A 226 -2.19 10.03 -44.63
C ASN A 226 -2.95 8.74 -44.99
N THR A 227 -4.09 8.52 -44.35
CA THR A 227 -4.99 7.36 -44.56
C THR A 227 -5.44 7.20 -46.01
N ALA A 228 -5.63 8.29 -46.77
CA ALA A 228 -6.09 8.21 -48.15
C ALA A 228 -5.01 7.67 -49.11
N ASP A 229 -3.74 8.01 -48.87
CA ASP A 229 -2.60 7.48 -49.64
C ASP A 229 -2.47 5.96 -49.43
N TYR A 230 -2.68 5.48 -48.19
CA TYR A 230 -2.69 4.04 -47.89
C TYR A 230 -3.80 3.29 -48.64
N VAL A 231 -5.06 3.76 -48.55
CA VAL A 231 -6.22 3.09 -49.18
C VAL A 231 -6.03 2.97 -50.69
N ASN A 232 -5.57 4.05 -51.35
CA ASN A 232 -5.36 4.06 -52.79
C ASN A 232 -4.29 3.04 -53.23
N ARG A 233 -3.18 2.95 -52.49
CA ARG A 233 -2.09 2.02 -52.82
C ARG A 233 -2.43 0.57 -52.46
N TYR A 234 -3.15 0.34 -51.37
CA TYR A 234 -3.66 -0.98 -51.00
C TYR A 234 -4.57 -1.55 -52.09
N ASN A 235 -5.50 -0.73 -52.60
CA ASN A 235 -6.38 -1.12 -53.71
C ASN A 235 -5.61 -1.36 -55.02
N ALA A 236 -4.53 -0.61 -55.26
CA ALA A 236 -3.67 -0.82 -56.43
C ALA A 236 -2.87 -2.14 -56.36
N MET A 237 -2.48 -2.57 -55.15
CA MET A 237 -1.79 -3.84 -54.93
C MET A 237 -2.74 -5.04 -54.90
N ASN A 238 -4.02 -4.81 -54.61
CA ASN A 238 -5.05 -5.84 -54.48
C ASN A 238 -6.29 -5.50 -55.33
N PRO A 239 -6.17 -5.50 -56.67
CA PRO A 239 -7.23 -5.03 -57.57
C PRO A 239 -8.51 -5.88 -57.49
N ASP A 240 -8.43 -7.11 -57.00
CA ASP A 240 -9.56 -8.03 -56.85
C ASP A 240 -10.33 -7.85 -55.53
N VAL A 241 -9.84 -7.00 -54.63
CA VAL A 241 -10.48 -6.72 -53.33
C VAL A 241 -11.32 -5.45 -53.44
N PRO A 242 -12.64 -5.50 -53.17
CA PRO A 242 -13.48 -4.33 -53.28
C PRO A 242 -13.09 -3.26 -52.25
N PRO A 243 -13.04 -1.98 -52.63
CA PRO A 243 -12.43 -0.89 -51.84
C PRO A 243 -13.13 -0.59 -50.51
N THR A 244 -14.30 -1.16 -50.26
CA THR A 244 -15.11 -0.95 -49.04
C THR A 244 -14.74 -1.87 -47.88
N SER A 245 -13.76 -2.76 -48.05
CA SER A 245 -13.44 -3.82 -47.08
C SER A 245 -12.52 -3.40 -45.93
N VAL A 246 -11.94 -2.20 -45.98
CA VAL A 246 -10.97 -1.72 -44.98
C VAL A 246 -11.70 -0.97 -43.86
N VAL A 247 -12.03 -1.66 -42.77
CA VAL A 247 -12.60 -1.07 -41.55
C VAL A 247 -11.44 -0.55 -40.69
N PHE A 248 -11.33 0.77 -40.54
CA PHE A 248 -10.34 1.38 -39.65
C PHE A 248 -10.84 1.45 -38.21
N VAL A 249 -10.12 0.84 -37.28
CA VAL A 249 -10.23 1.16 -35.85
C VAL A 249 -9.39 2.42 -35.61
N ARG A 250 -10.03 3.54 -35.29
CA ARG A 250 -9.33 4.77 -34.91
C ARG A 250 -8.67 4.58 -33.54
N ILE A 251 -7.35 4.55 -33.52
CA ILE A 251 -6.58 4.81 -32.30
C ILE A 251 -6.19 6.29 -32.36
N THR A 252 -6.87 7.12 -31.59
CA THR A 252 -6.49 8.53 -31.37
C THR A 252 -5.38 8.61 -30.31
N PRO A 253 -4.41 9.54 -30.45
CA PRO A 253 -3.28 9.71 -29.54
C PRO A 253 -3.69 10.19 -28.14
#